data_AF-X0XZI8-F1
#
_entry.id   AF-X0XZI8-F1
#
_cell.length_a   1.000
_cell.length_b   1.000
_cell.length_c   1.000
_cell.angle_alpha   90.00
_cell.angle_beta   90.00
_cell.angle_gamma   90.00
#
_symmetry.space_group_name_H-M   'P 1'
#
loop_
_entity.id
_entity.type
_entity.pdbx_description
1 polymer ?
#
loop_
_entity_poly.entity_id
_entity_poly.type
_entity_poly.pdbx_seq_one_letter_code
_entity_poly.pdbx_strand_id
1 'polypeptide(L)'
;TFNGQADFGRRVTCTISRNGDLAYRTYLQVTLPEINQQMANSSGNGSVGVYARWLDFPGEQLISQVEVEIGGQRIDRQYGDWMHIWNQLTLTSEQQRGYYKMIGNTTQLTFITDPSFNDVDGPCEANAPRQVCAPRNALPETTLYVPLQFWYCRNPGLALPLIALQYHEVKINLDIRPIDECLWAVSNLNCGDNSSGSQKVTTAYNQSLVAASLYVDYVFLDTDERRRMAQNPHEYLIEQLQFTGDESVGSS
;
A
#
# COMPACT_ATOMS: atom_id res chain seq x y z
N THR A 1 8.28 4.58 12.60
CA THR A 1 6.93 5.20 12.66
C THR A 1 6.95 6.48 11.86
N PHE A 2 5.85 6.81 11.18
CA PHE A 2 5.79 8.02 10.37
C PHE A 2 5.76 9.29 11.22
N ASN A 3 6.41 10.34 10.72
CA ASN A 3 6.27 11.68 11.24
C ASN A 3 5.02 12.31 10.59
N GLY A 4 3.89 12.24 11.31
CA GLY A 4 2.58 12.68 10.83
C GLY A 4 1.59 11.52 10.66
N GLN A 5 0.32 11.87 10.48
CA GLN A 5 -0.75 10.90 10.22
C GLN A 5 -0.70 10.49 8.75
N ALA A 6 -0.43 9.20 8.51
CA ALA A 6 -0.57 8.59 7.20
C ALA A 6 -2.04 8.46 6.84
N ASP A 7 -2.42 9.05 5.72
CA ASP A 7 -3.78 9.04 5.21
C ASP A 7 -3.76 9.13 3.69
N PHE A 8 -4.88 8.84 3.05
CA PHE A 8 -5.02 8.91 1.60
C PHE A 8 -4.75 10.33 1.07
N GLY A 9 -4.06 10.43 -0.07
CA GLY A 9 -3.74 11.72 -0.71
C GLY A 9 -2.73 12.58 0.07
N ARG A 10 -2.05 12.01 1.07
CA ARG A 10 -1.03 12.73 1.86
C ARG A 10 0.35 12.12 1.67
N ARG A 11 1.35 13.00 1.69
CA ARG A 11 2.75 12.65 1.80
C ARG A 11 3.15 12.50 3.26
N VAL A 12 3.78 11.38 3.59
CA VAL A 12 4.33 11.10 4.92
C VAL A 12 5.81 10.76 4.85
N THR A 13 6.54 11.11 5.89
CA THR A 13 7.98 10.88 5.98
C THR A 13 8.29 9.97 7.16
N CYS A 14 9.11 8.96 6.97
CA CYS A 14 9.62 8.10 8.04
C CYS A 14 11.13 8.20 8.10
N THR A 15 11.67 8.58 9.25
CA THR A 15 13.11 8.50 9.54
C THR A 15 13.45 7.06 9.93
N ILE A 16 14.40 6.44 9.25
CA ILE A 16 14.90 5.11 9.65
C ILE A 16 15.74 5.29 10.92
N SER A 17 15.38 4.58 11.99
CA SER A 17 16.13 4.63 13.25
C SER A 17 17.45 3.87 13.12
N ARG A 18 18.49 4.34 13.79
CA ARG A 18 19.79 3.65 13.79
C ARG A 18 19.89 2.63 14.91
N ASN A 19 18.99 1.66 14.87
CA ASN A 19 18.92 0.61 15.89
C ASN A 19 19.78 -0.62 15.54
N GLY A 20 20.27 -0.71 14.29
CA GLY A 20 21.20 -1.73 13.83
C GLY A 20 22.33 -1.15 12.98
N ASP A 21 23.23 -2.03 12.51
CA ASP A 21 24.41 -1.61 11.75
C ASP A 21 24.12 -1.45 10.25
N LEU A 22 23.32 -2.37 9.69
CA LEU A 22 22.84 -2.32 8.31
C LEU A 22 21.31 -2.35 8.26
N ALA A 23 20.72 -1.66 7.29
CA ALA A 23 19.31 -1.78 6.94
C ALA A 23 19.13 -2.65 5.69
N TYR A 24 18.20 -3.59 5.77
CA TYR A 24 17.84 -4.49 4.69
C TYR A 24 16.36 -4.29 4.29
N ARG A 25 15.68 -5.36 3.88
CA ARG A 25 14.31 -5.34 3.35
C ARG A 25 13.41 -4.41 4.16
N THR A 26 12.71 -3.57 3.40
CA THR A 26 11.77 -2.60 3.96
C THR A 26 10.38 -2.92 3.44
N TYR A 27 9.41 -2.98 4.35
CA TYR A 27 8.01 -3.27 4.04
C TYR A 27 7.13 -2.14 4.54
N LEU A 28 6.19 -1.72 3.71
CA LEU A 28 5.13 -0.81 4.08
C LEU A 28 3.95 -1.63 4.59
N GLN A 29 3.60 -1.48 5.86
CA GLN A 29 2.36 -2.00 6.41
C GLN A 29 1.27 -0.93 6.31
N VAL A 30 0.14 -1.28 5.70
CA VAL A 30 -1.03 -0.40 5.62
C VAL A 30 -2.26 -1.18 6.05
N THR A 31 -3.11 -0.59 6.89
CA THR A 31 -4.37 -1.20 7.27
C THR A 31 -5.51 -0.43 6.62
N LEU A 32 -6.19 -1.10 5.67
CA LEU A 32 -7.32 -0.55 4.93
C LEU A 32 -8.57 -0.56 5.82
N PRO A 33 -9.39 0.49 5.79
CA PRO A 33 -10.62 0.55 6.57
C PRO A 33 -11.66 -0.46 6.09
N GLU A 34 -12.54 -0.86 7.00
CA GLU A 34 -13.75 -1.59 6.66
C GLU A 34 -14.72 -0.68 5.89
N ILE A 35 -15.31 -1.19 4.80
CA ILE A 35 -16.40 -0.51 4.07
C ILE A 35 -17.66 -1.35 4.20
N ASN A 36 -18.61 -0.88 5.00
CA ASN A 36 -19.82 -1.63 5.31
C ASN A 36 -21.10 -0.98 4.74
N GLN A 37 -22.22 -1.70 4.84
CA GLN A 37 -23.53 -1.25 4.36
C GLN A 37 -24.09 -0.04 5.12
N GLN A 38 -23.57 0.26 6.32
CA GLN A 38 -24.01 1.43 7.09
C GLN A 38 -23.51 2.74 6.48
N MET A 39 -22.53 2.68 5.58
CA MET A 39 -22.00 3.84 4.86
C MET A 39 -22.90 4.28 3.70
N ALA A 40 -24.06 3.66 3.50
CA ALA A 40 -25.01 4.02 2.45
C ALA A 40 -25.44 5.50 2.52
N ASN A 41 -25.56 6.14 1.35
CA ASN A 41 -26.08 7.49 1.27
C ASN A 41 -27.56 7.52 1.69
N SER A 42 -27.93 8.46 2.55
CA SER A 42 -29.33 8.69 2.93
C SER A 42 -30.07 9.42 1.79
N SER A 43 -30.59 8.67 0.82
CA SER A 43 -31.58 9.22 -0.12
C SER A 43 -32.98 8.90 0.37
N GLY A 44 -33.87 9.90 0.40
CA GLY A 44 -35.15 9.87 1.11
C GLY A 44 -36.22 8.91 0.58
N ASN A 45 -35.88 7.87 -0.18
CA ASN A 45 -36.82 6.83 -0.57
C ASN A 45 -36.11 5.53 -0.99
N GLY A 46 -35.89 4.63 -0.02
CA GLY A 46 -35.39 3.28 -0.24
C GLY A 46 -34.05 2.98 0.45
N SER A 47 -33.90 1.75 0.94
CA SER A 47 -32.61 1.23 1.44
C SER A 47 -31.64 1.15 0.27
N VAL A 48 -30.74 2.11 0.17
CA VAL A 48 -29.70 2.12 -0.86
C VAL A 48 -28.53 1.28 -0.35
N GLY A 49 -28.07 0.35 -1.17
CA GLY A 49 -26.93 -0.51 -0.84
C GLY A 49 -25.59 0.20 -0.97
N VAL A 50 -24.54 -0.43 -0.46
CA VAL A 50 -23.15 -0.09 -0.75
C VAL A 50 -22.52 -1.21 -1.55
N TYR A 51 -22.28 -0.95 -2.83
CA TYR A 51 -21.51 -1.84 -3.68
C TYR A 51 -20.09 -1.29 -3.75
N ALA A 52 -19.14 -1.96 -3.11
CA ALA A 52 -17.78 -1.51 -3.02
C ALA A 52 -16.80 -2.60 -3.49
N ARG A 53 -15.70 -2.18 -4.09
CA ARG A 53 -14.50 -3.00 -4.32
C ARG A 53 -13.27 -2.11 -4.27
N TRP A 54 -12.14 -2.66 -3.82
CA TRP A 54 -10.85 -2.06 -4.09
C TRP A 54 -10.43 -2.36 -5.53
N LEU A 55 -9.64 -1.48 -6.12
CA LEU A 55 -8.99 -1.79 -7.40
C LEU A 55 -8.03 -2.97 -7.25
N ASP A 56 -7.73 -3.59 -8.39
CA ASP A 56 -6.80 -4.70 -8.44
C ASP A 56 -5.41 -4.24 -7.96
N PHE A 57 -4.70 -5.11 -7.24
CA PHE A 57 -3.39 -4.81 -6.66
C PHE A 57 -3.40 -3.56 -5.74
N PRO A 58 -4.30 -3.51 -4.73
CA PRO A 58 -4.51 -2.28 -3.96
C PRO A 58 -3.25 -1.82 -3.21
N GLY A 59 -2.38 -2.74 -2.79
CA GLY A 59 -1.11 -2.38 -2.14
C GLY A 59 -0.14 -1.62 -3.06
N GLU A 60 -0.04 -1.99 -4.33
CA GLU A 60 0.82 -1.29 -5.30
C GLU A 60 0.16 0.01 -5.77
N GLN A 61 -1.14 -0.02 -6.04
CA GLN A 61 -1.92 1.14 -6.48
C GLN A 61 -1.96 2.25 -5.42
N LEU A 62 -2.01 1.89 -4.13
CA LEU A 62 -2.04 2.85 -3.03
C LEU A 62 -0.79 3.74 -2.99
N ILE A 63 0.34 3.25 -3.49
CA ILE A 63 1.59 3.99 -3.56
C ILE A 63 1.59 4.82 -4.84
N SER A 64 1.61 6.15 -4.69
CA SER A 64 1.91 7.04 -5.83
C SER A 64 3.40 6.96 -6.12
N GLN A 65 4.21 7.30 -5.11
CA GLN A 65 5.66 7.28 -5.18
C GLN A 65 6.27 7.04 -3.79
N VAL A 66 7.45 6.43 -3.78
CA VAL A 66 8.30 6.29 -2.59
C VAL A 66 9.70 6.76 -2.92
N GLU A 67 10.27 7.58 -2.07
CA GLU A 67 11.61 8.14 -2.24
C GLU A 67 12.49 7.79 -1.05
N VAL A 68 13.74 7.43 -1.33
CA VAL A 68 14.79 7.34 -0.30
C VAL A 68 15.65 8.58 -0.38
N GLU A 69 15.75 9.27 0.75
CA GLU A 69 16.55 10.46 0.93
C GLU A 69 17.64 10.19 1.97
N ILE A 70 18.89 10.52 1.64
CA ILE A 70 20.04 10.39 2.54
C ILE A 70 20.67 11.77 2.66
N GLY A 71 20.71 12.31 3.88
CA GLY A 71 21.39 13.59 4.14
C GLY A 71 20.81 14.79 3.38
N GLY A 72 19.52 14.79 3.06
CA GLY A 72 18.87 15.88 2.30
C GLY A 72 18.81 15.64 0.78
N GLN A 73 19.48 14.61 0.26
CA GLN A 73 19.50 14.31 -1.16
C GLN A 73 18.68 13.06 -1.47
N ARG A 74 17.88 13.16 -2.53
CA ARG A 74 17.04 12.07 -3.03
C ARG A 74 17.90 11.11 -3.85
N ILE A 75 18.03 9.88 -3.39
CA ILE A 75 18.91 8.86 -3.99
C ILE A 75 18.16 7.99 -4.98
N ASP A 76 16.97 7.53 -4.62
CA ASP A 76 16.13 6.69 -5.47
C ASP A 76 14.65 7.07 -5.31
N ARG A 77 13.86 6.85 -6.36
CA ARG A 77 12.41 7.03 -6.38
C ARG A 77 11.78 5.86 -7.12
N GLN A 78 10.72 5.30 -6.53
CA GLN A 78 9.94 4.23 -7.11
C GLN A 78 8.48 4.65 -7.18
N TYR A 79 7.75 4.17 -8.19
CA TYR A 79 6.32 4.42 -8.39
C TYR A 79 5.54 3.12 -8.24
N GLY A 80 4.29 3.20 -7.77
CA GLY A 80 3.42 2.03 -7.63
C GLY A 80 3.26 1.26 -8.95
N ASP A 81 3.06 1.98 -10.06
CA ASP A 81 2.91 1.38 -11.40
C ASP A 81 4.18 0.66 -11.86
N TRP A 82 5.35 1.23 -11.54
CA TRP A 82 6.61 0.57 -11.82
C TRP A 82 6.80 -0.70 -10.98
N MET A 83 6.44 -0.67 -9.70
CA MET A 83 6.48 -1.87 -8.85
C MET A 83 5.61 -2.97 -9.44
N HIS A 84 4.40 -2.62 -9.90
CA HIS A 84 3.52 -3.56 -10.57
C HIS A 84 4.18 -4.21 -11.79
N ILE A 85 4.71 -3.39 -12.72
CA ILE A 85 5.40 -3.89 -13.93
C ILE A 85 6.59 -4.76 -13.55
N TRP A 86 7.40 -4.33 -12.58
CA TRP A 86 8.57 -5.06 -12.13
C TRP A 86 8.18 -6.44 -11.57
N ASN A 87 7.12 -6.51 -10.78
CA ASN A 87 6.63 -7.77 -10.23
C ASN A 87 6.07 -8.68 -11.31
N GLN A 88 5.34 -8.16 -12.30
CA GLN A 88 4.88 -8.99 -13.43
C GLN A 88 6.05 -9.62 -14.22
N LEU A 89 7.21 -8.97 -14.28
CA LEU A 89 8.38 -9.47 -15.00
C LEU A 89 9.29 -10.38 -14.17
N THR A 90 9.38 -10.16 -12.85
CA THR A 90 10.39 -10.82 -12.00
C THR A 90 9.82 -11.87 -11.06
N LEU A 91 8.51 -11.84 -10.79
CA LEU A 91 7.87 -12.75 -9.86
C LEU A 91 7.71 -14.15 -10.46
N THR A 92 8.20 -15.17 -9.76
CA THR A 92 7.98 -16.56 -10.16
C THR A 92 6.58 -17.03 -9.77
N SER A 93 6.04 -18.00 -10.49
CA SER A 93 4.71 -18.57 -10.25
C SER A 93 4.55 -19.13 -8.82
N GLU A 94 5.64 -19.64 -8.24
CA GLU A 94 5.66 -20.18 -6.88
C GLU A 94 5.45 -19.07 -5.82
N GLN A 95 6.04 -17.91 -6.03
CA GLN A 95 5.96 -16.77 -5.11
C GLN A 95 4.71 -15.92 -5.33
N GLN A 96 4.10 -16.02 -6.52
CA GLN A 96 2.96 -15.22 -6.95
C GLN A 96 1.80 -15.23 -5.95
N ARG A 97 1.40 -16.41 -5.49
CA ARG A 97 0.28 -16.54 -4.54
C ARG A 97 0.56 -15.83 -3.21
N GLY A 98 1.79 -15.94 -2.71
CA GLY A 98 2.20 -15.27 -1.48
C GLY A 98 2.23 -13.76 -1.64
N TYR A 99 2.78 -13.29 -2.76
CA TYR A 99 2.85 -11.88 -3.10
C TYR A 99 1.46 -11.23 -3.20
N TYR A 100 0.52 -11.87 -3.92
CA TYR A 100 -0.85 -11.37 -4.07
C TYR A 100 -1.58 -11.28 -2.72
N LYS A 101 -1.30 -12.20 -1.79
CA LYS A 101 -1.84 -12.12 -0.43
C LYS A 101 -1.25 -10.93 0.35
N MET A 102 0.04 -10.62 0.16
CA MET A 102 0.71 -9.51 0.86
C MET A 102 0.18 -8.13 0.41
N ILE A 103 -0.04 -7.95 -0.90
CA ILE A 103 -0.53 -6.68 -1.47
C ILE A 103 -2.06 -6.55 -1.50
N GLY A 104 -2.78 -7.57 -1.04
CA GLY A 104 -4.25 -7.54 -0.98
C GLY A 104 -4.96 -7.83 -2.31
N ASN A 105 -4.27 -8.38 -3.32
CA ASN A 105 -4.92 -8.88 -4.53
C ASN A 105 -5.60 -10.23 -4.25
N THR A 106 -6.65 -10.17 -3.44
CA THR A 106 -7.46 -11.33 -3.05
C THR A 106 -8.90 -11.05 -3.37
N THR A 107 -9.66 -12.12 -3.62
CA THR A 107 -11.10 -12.04 -3.90
C THR A 107 -11.90 -11.38 -2.79
N GLN A 108 -11.34 -11.21 -1.59
CA GLN A 108 -11.97 -10.51 -0.48
C GLN A 108 -11.98 -8.99 -0.64
N LEU A 109 -11.02 -8.43 -1.38
CA LEU A 109 -10.86 -6.98 -1.54
C LEU A 109 -11.23 -6.51 -2.96
N THR A 110 -10.98 -7.33 -3.99
CA THR A 110 -11.14 -6.90 -5.39
C THR A 110 -12.49 -7.22 -6.01
N PHE A 111 -13.27 -8.14 -5.42
CA PHE A 111 -14.62 -8.46 -5.90
C PHE A 111 -15.65 -7.50 -5.32
N ILE A 112 -16.70 -7.23 -6.09
CA ILE A 112 -17.80 -6.33 -5.71
C ILE A 112 -18.58 -6.93 -4.55
N THR A 113 -18.81 -6.13 -3.51
CA THR A 113 -19.74 -6.45 -2.43
C THR A 113 -21.18 -6.19 -2.86
N ASP A 114 -22.12 -6.99 -2.36
CA ASP A 114 -23.55 -6.82 -2.63
C ASP A 114 -24.35 -6.92 -1.32
N PRO A 115 -25.26 -5.96 -1.05
CA PRO A 115 -26.05 -5.90 0.18
C PRO A 115 -26.98 -7.11 0.42
N SER A 116 -27.32 -7.88 -0.62
CA SER A 116 -28.21 -9.05 -0.51
C SER A 116 -27.53 -10.30 0.06
N PHE A 117 -26.21 -10.25 0.26
CA PHE A 117 -25.41 -11.34 0.79
C PHE A 117 -25.21 -11.23 2.31
N ASN A 118 -24.72 -12.31 2.93
CA ASN A 118 -24.51 -12.39 4.38
C ASN A 118 -23.41 -11.43 4.88
N ASP A 119 -23.50 -11.07 6.16
CA ASP A 119 -22.54 -10.25 6.90
C ASP A 119 -21.11 -10.81 6.89
N VAL A 120 -20.14 -9.90 7.01
CA VAL A 120 -18.72 -10.23 7.21
C VAL A 120 -18.53 -10.77 8.63
N ASP A 121 -17.82 -11.89 8.73
CA ASP A 121 -17.62 -12.67 9.95
C ASP A 121 -16.94 -11.83 11.05
N GLY A 122 -17.68 -11.50 12.12
CA GLY A 122 -17.13 -10.97 13.36
C GLY A 122 -16.63 -12.09 14.28
N PRO A 123 -15.77 -11.83 15.28
CA PRO A 123 -15.19 -12.86 16.15
C PRO A 123 -16.18 -13.75 16.94
N CYS A 124 -17.49 -13.46 16.86
CA CYS A 124 -18.54 -14.13 17.60
C CYS A 124 -19.74 -14.60 16.74
N GLU A 125 -19.67 -14.55 15.41
CA GLU A 125 -20.84 -14.85 14.56
C GLU A 125 -20.79 -16.27 13.95
N ALA A 126 -21.85 -17.07 14.17
CA ALA A 126 -21.89 -18.48 13.77
C ALA A 126 -22.39 -18.72 12.33
N ASN A 127 -22.93 -17.69 11.66
CA ASN A 127 -23.68 -17.83 10.40
C ASN A 127 -23.01 -17.18 9.18
N ALA A 128 -21.83 -16.57 9.34
CA ALA A 128 -21.10 -15.98 8.22
C ALA A 128 -20.38 -17.08 7.41
N PRO A 129 -20.43 -17.04 6.05
CA PRO A 129 -19.69 -17.98 5.24
C PRO A 129 -18.18 -17.80 5.44
N ARG A 130 -17.57 -18.77 6.13
CA ARG A 130 -16.13 -18.86 6.36
C ARG A 130 -15.43 -19.03 5.02
N GLN A 131 -14.63 -18.04 4.62
CA GLN A 131 -13.59 -18.23 3.61
C GLN A 131 -14.08 -18.84 2.27
N VAL A 132 -15.17 -18.30 1.72
CA VAL A 132 -15.71 -18.73 0.41
C VAL A 132 -15.48 -17.65 -0.64
N CYS A 133 -15.31 -18.05 -1.90
CA CYS A 133 -15.39 -17.21 -3.10
C CYS A 133 -16.82 -16.64 -3.35
N ALA A 134 -17.61 -16.48 -2.30
CA ALA A 134 -18.99 -16.00 -2.37
C ALA A 134 -18.99 -14.46 -2.18
N PRO A 135 -19.80 -13.72 -2.94
CA PRO A 135 -19.99 -12.29 -2.73
C PRO A 135 -20.45 -12.03 -1.29
N ARG A 136 -19.92 -10.97 -0.68
CA ARG A 136 -20.17 -10.57 0.72
C ARG A 136 -20.82 -9.20 0.76
N ASN A 137 -21.37 -8.81 1.89
CA ASN A 137 -21.99 -7.49 2.03
C ASN A 137 -21.03 -6.36 2.45
N ALA A 138 -19.80 -6.62 2.89
CA ALA A 138 -18.87 -5.57 3.28
C ALA A 138 -17.43 -5.93 2.93
N LEU A 139 -16.59 -4.91 2.78
CA LEU A 139 -15.14 -5.06 2.64
C LEU A 139 -14.52 -5.07 4.04
N PRO A 140 -13.85 -6.17 4.46
CA PRO A 140 -13.26 -6.26 5.79
C PRO A 140 -12.05 -5.34 5.97
N GLU A 141 -11.84 -4.87 7.20
CA GLU A 141 -10.57 -4.27 7.59
C GLU A 141 -9.43 -5.27 7.35
N THR A 142 -8.47 -4.90 6.51
CA THR A 142 -7.39 -5.81 6.10
C THR A 142 -6.03 -5.12 6.17
N THR A 143 -5.06 -5.84 6.73
CA THR A 143 -3.67 -5.37 6.84
C THR A 143 -2.85 -5.91 5.67
N LEU A 144 -2.23 -5.00 4.92
CA LEU A 144 -1.38 -5.28 3.77
C LEU A 144 0.08 -5.04 4.13
N TYR A 145 0.97 -5.80 3.50
CA TYR A 145 2.42 -5.68 3.64
C TYR A 145 3.05 -5.53 2.24
N VAL A 146 3.34 -4.31 1.82
CA VAL A 146 3.88 -4.03 0.49
C VAL A 146 5.41 -3.96 0.57
N PRO A 147 6.15 -4.88 -0.07
CA PRO A 147 7.61 -4.82 -0.06
C PRO A 147 8.11 -3.71 -0.97
N LEU A 148 9.03 -2.88 -0.46
CA LEU A 148 9.71 -1.86 -1.25
C LEU A 148 10.93 -2.46 -1.94
N GLN A 149 11.23 -2.01 -3.16
CA GLN A 149 12.21 -2.65 -4.04
C GLN A 149 13.46 -1.79 -4.28
N PHE A 150 13.91 -1.04 -3.27
CA PHE A 150 15.13 -0.25 -3.35
C PHE A 150 16.36 -1.14 -3.60
N TRP A 151 17.45 -0.52 -4.07
CA TRP A 151 18.71 -1.21 -4.36
C TRP A 151 19.21 -2.07 -3.19
N TYR A 152 19.01 -1.61 -1.95
CA TYR A 152 19.44 -2.27 -0.73
C TYR A 152 18.48 -3.38 -0.24
N CYS A 153 17.30 -3.54 -0.85
CA CYS A 153 16.31 -4.56 -0.47
C CYS A 153 16.44 -5.87 -1.26
N ARG A 154 17.19 -5.87 -2.37
CA ARG A 154 17.29 -7.03 -3.28
C ARG A 154 18.24 -8.10 -2.77
N ASN A 155 19.45 -7.69 -2.38
CA ASN A 155 20.53 -8.58 -1.97
C ASN A 155 21.11 -8.15 -0.63
N PRO A 156 21.40 -9.07 0.30
CA PRO A 156 21.96 -8.73 1.60
C PRO A 156 23.35 -8.08 1.51
N GLY A 157 24.13 -8.38 0.46
CA GLY A 157 25.41 -7.71 0.21
C GLY A 157 25.29 -6.24 -0.20
N LEU A 158 24.10 -5.79 -0.61
CA LEU A 158 23.80 -4.40 -0.92
C LEU A 158 23.06 -3.67 0.21
N ALA A 159 22.95 -4.31 1.39
CA ALA A 159 22.29 -3.70 2.55
C ALA A 159 22.93 -2.34 2.88
N LEU A 160 22.09 -1.39 3.28
CA LEU A 160 22.47 -0.01 3.46
C LEU A 160 23.24 0.14 4.79
N PRO A 161 24.52 0.56 4.78
CA PRO A 161 25.32 0.65 5.99
C PRO A 161 24.98 1.89 6.79
N LEU A 162 24.06 1.74 7.76
CA LEU A 162 23.67 2.81 8.68
C LEU A 162 24.83 3.26 9.56
N ILE A 163 25.77 2.35 9.86
CA ILE A 163 26.96 2.66 10.64
C ILE A 163 27.94 3.62 9.95
N ALA A 164 28.08 3.53 8.63
CA ALA A 164 28.95 4.42 7.86
C ALA A 164 28.34 5.82 7.67
N LEU A 165 27.01 5.93 7.77
CA LEU A 165 26.25 7.15 7.54
C LEU A 165 25.95 7.93 8.82
N GLN A 166 26.89 8.00 9.76
CA GLN A 166 26.65 8.54 11.11
C GLN A 166 26.17 10.01 11.13
N TYR A 167 26.50 10.84 10.14
CA TYR A 167 26.03 12.23 10.07
C TYR A 167 24.85 12.44 9.14
N HIS A 168 24.45 11.42 8.39
CA HIS A 168 23.39 11.52 7.39
C HIS A 168 22.17 10.73 7.85
N GLU A 169 21.05 11.43 8.05
CA GLU A 169 19.78 10.76 8.31
C GLU A 169 19.25 10.12 7.03
N VAL A 170 18.71 8.91 7.17
CA VAL A 170 18.02 8.21 6.08
C VAL A 170 16.52 8.38 6.29
N LYS A 171 15.86 8.99 5.31
CA LYS A 171 14.42 9.26 5.32
C LYS A 171 13.76 8.55 4.15
N ILE A 172 12.62 7.94 4.42
CA ILE A 172 11.75 7.39 3.38
C ILE A 172 10.54 8.30 3.31
N ASN A 173 10.35 8.92 2.16
CA ASN A 173 9.20 9.76 1.86
C ASN A 173 8.21 8.93 1.05
N LEU A 174 7.01 8.73 1.57
CA LEU A 174 5.93 8.00 0.93
C LEU A 174 4.82 8.96 0.55
N ASP A 175 4.35 8.86 -0.69
CA ASP A 175 3.20 9.58 -1.20
C ASP A 175 2.08 8.59 -1.49
N ILE A 176 0.96 8.76 -0.79
CA ILE A 176 -0.18 7.84 -0.85
C ILE A 176 -1.23 8.43 -1.79
N ARG A 177 -1.72 7.63 -2.74
CA ARG A 177 -2.77 8.08 -3.68
C ARG A 177 -4.06 8.46 -2.94
N PRO A 178 -4.87 9.38 -3.49
CA PRO A 178 -6.20 9.65 -2.95
C PRO A 178 -7.09 8.41 -3.04
N ILE A 179 -8.00 8.25 -2.09
CA ILE A 179 -8.90 7.08 -2.02
C ILE A 179 -9.79 6.95 -3.26
N ASP A 180 -10.10 8.06 -3.93
CA ASP A 180 -10.87 8.09 -5.17
C ASP A 180 -10.25 7.28 -6.31
N GLU A 181 -8.93 7.10 -6.30
CA GLU A 181 -8.20 6.30 -7.31
C GLU A 181 -8.00 4.85 -6.87
N CYS A 182 -8.36 4.48 -5.65
CA CYS A 182 -8.09 3.15 -5.08
C CYS A 182 -9.38 2.37 -4.80
N LEU A 183 -10.46 3.08 -4.44
CA LEU A 183 -11.75 2.52 -4.08
C LEU A 183 -12.78 2.79 -5.19
N TRP A 184 -13.57 1.78 -5.51
CA TRP A 184 -14.80 1.94 -6.29
C TRP A 184 -15.99 1.61 -5.41
N ALA A 185 -16.79 2.61 -5.05
CA ALA A 185 -18.00 2.46 -4.24
C ALA A 185 -19.19 3.20 -4.86
N VAL A 186 -20.28 2.47 -5.11
CA VAL A 186 -21.52 2.98 -5.70
C VAL A 186 -22.75 2.52 -4.92
N SER A 187 -23.80 3.32 -4.98
CA SER A 187 -25.01 3.14 -4.20
C SER A 187 -26.03 2.21 -4.88
N ASN A 188 -25.96 2.09 -6.22
CA ASN A 188 -26.81 1.21 -7.01
C ASN A 188 -26.05 0.73 -8.26
N LEU A 189 -26.24 -0.53 -8.64
CA LEU A 189 -25.70 -1.11 -9.89
C LEU A 189 -26.60 -0.88 -11.10
N ASN A 190 -27.89 -0.60 -10.87
CA ASN A 190 -28.86 -0.42 -11.96
C ASN A 190 -28.80 1.01 -12.52
N CYS A 191 -28.69 1.11 -13.85
CA CYS A 191 -28.71 2.36 -14.60
C CYS A 191 -30.10 2.74 -15.15
N GLY A 192 -31.19 2.19 -14.61
CA GLY A 192 -32.55 2.43 -15.09
C GLY A 192 -33.03 3.89 -14.94
N ASP A 193 -34.07 4.25 -15.71
CA ASP A 193 -34.57 5.59 -16.10
C ASP A 193 -34.77 6.68 -15.02
N ASN A 194 -34.50 6.42 -13.73
CA ASN A 194 -34.62 7.40 -12.64
C ASN A 194 -33.33 7.61 -11.82
N SER A 195 -32.18 7.11 -12.26
CA SER A 195 -30.88 7.39 -11.61
C SER A 195 -30.32 8.76 -12.00
N SER A 196 -31.07 9.83 -11.71
CA SER A 196 -30.65 11.22 -11.95
C SER A 196 -29.76 11.70 -10.80
N GLY A 197 -28.46 11.40 -10.87
CA GLY A 197 -27.48 11.92 -9.90
C GLY A 197 -26.27 11.00 -9.71
N SER A 198 -25.21 11.55 -9.13
CA SER A 198 -24.01 10.78 -8.77
C SER A 198 -24.38 9.68 -7.78
N GLN A 199 -24.15 8.41 -8.16
CA GLN A 199 -24.34 7.24 -7.31
C GLN A 199 -23.13 6.98 -6.39
N LYS A 200 -22.21 7.94 -6.29
CA LYS A 200 -21.01 7.84 -5.45
C LYS A 200 -21.40 7.80 -3.97
N VAL A 201 -20.98 6.77 -3.25
CA VAL A 201 -21.23 6.66 -1.79
C VAL A 201 -20.28 7.57 -1.03
N THR A 202 -20.70 8.77 -0.65
CA THR A 202 -19.79 9.81 -0.12
C THR A 202 -19.10 9.40 1.18
N THR A 203 -19.79 8.66 2.05
CA THR A 203 -19.24 8.20 3.34
C THR A 203 -18.10 7.20 3.16
N ALA A 204 -18.13 6.37 2.11
CA ALA A 204 -17.08 5.40 1.82
C ALA A 204 -15.78 6.07 1.33
N TYR A 205 -15.89 7.17 0.56
CA TYR A 205 -14.70 7.94 0.11
C TYR A 205 -14.18 8.92 1.16
N ASN A 206 -14.89 9.13 2.26
CA ASN A 206 -14.42 9.95 3.39
C ASN A 206 -13.71 9.10 4.47
N GLN A 207 -13.45 7.80 4.19
CA GLN A 207 -12.70 6.95 5.11
C GLN A 207 -11.21 7.24 5.04
N SER A 208 -10.57 7.25 6.22
CA SER A 208 -9.13 7.37 6.35
C SER A 208 -8.46 6.01 6.49
N LEU A 209 -7.14 5.96 6.27
CA LEU A 209 -6.36 4.78 6.64
C LEU A 209 -6.45 4.54 8.16
N VAL A 210 -6.64 3.27 8.55
CA VAL A 210 -6.74 2.90 9.98
C VAL A 210 -5.36 3.04 10.64
N ALA A 211 -4.32 2.56 9.96
CA ALA A 211 -2.93 2.70 10.37
C ALA A 211 -1.99 2.51 9.17
N ALA A 212 -0.82 3.13 9.25
CA ALA A 212 0.30 2.78 8.39
C ALA A 212 1.59 2.77 9.20
N SER A 213 2.45 1.80 8.92
CA SER A 213 3.76 1.68 9.56
C SER A 213 4.80 1.18 8.56
N LEU A 214 6.08 1.42 8.87
CA LEU A 214 7.19 0.97 8.05
C LEU A 214 8.02 -0.03 8.85
N TYR A 215 8.22 -1.22 8.29
CA TYR A 215 9.11 -2.24 8.83
C TYR A 215 10.43 -2.20 8.09
N VAL A 216 11.53 -2.23 8.84
CA VAL A 216 12.89 -2.30 8.29
C VAL A 216 13.60 -3.43 9.01
N ASP A 217 14.16 -4.36 8.24
CA ASP A 217 15.00 -5.42 8.78
C ASP A 217 16.38 -4.86 9.11
N TYR A 218 16.77 -4.93 10.38
CA TYR A 218 18.11 -4.55 10.83
C TYR A 218 19.02 -5.77 10.89
N VAL A 219 20.22 -5.63 10.32
CA VAL A 219 21.29 -6.62 10.43
C VAL A 219 22.34 -6.10 11.40
N PHE A 220 22.73 -6.96 12.34
CA PHE A 220 23.74 -6.68 13.35
C PHE A 220 25.04 -7.39 12.95
N LEU A 221 26.14 -6.65 12.98
CA LEU A 221 27.46 -7.19 12.66
C LEU A 221 28.23 -7.47 13.95
N ASP A 222 29.15 -8.43 13.87
CA ASP A 222 30.04 -8.71 14.98
C ASP A 222 31.07 -7.58 15.17
N THR A 223 31.70 -7.51 16.34
CA THR A 223 32.47 -6.32 16.76
C THR A 223 33.56 -5.92 15.76
N ASP A 224 34.27 -6.91 15.19
CA ASP A 224 35.36 -6.66 14.24
C ASP A 224 34.84 -6.29 12.84
N GLU A 225 33.78 -6.94 12.38
CA GLU A 225 33.12 -6.63 11.11
C GLU A 225 32.50 -5.24 11.12
N ARG A 226 31.87 -4.88 12.25
CA ARG A 226 31.30 -3.56 12.51
C ARG A 226 32.36 -2.47 12.40
N ARG A 227 33.55 -2.68 12.99
CA ARG A 227 34.67 -1.73 12.89
C ARG A 227 35.20 -1.61 11.46
N ARG A 228 35.37 -2.74 10.76
CA ARG A 228 35.82 -2.74 9.36
C ARG A 228 34.82 -2.02 8.45
N MET A 229 33.52 -2.26 8.63
CA MET A 229 32.49 -1.57 7.84
C MET A 229 32.38 -0.08 8.15
N ALA A 230 32.62 0.36 9.39
CA ALA A 230 32.59 1.78 9.71
C ALA A 230 33.80 2.56 9.18
N GLN A 231 34.97 1.93 9.09
CA GLN A 231 36.23 2.61 8.78
C GLN A 231 36.59 2.58 7.29
N ASN A 232 36.26 1.49 6.58
CA ASN A 232 36.62 1.34 5.18
C ASN A 232 35.62 2.08 4.27
N PRO A 233 36.09 2.71 3.18
CA PRO A 233 35.20 3.23 2.15
C PRO A 233 34.53 2.08 1.40
N HIS A 234 33.23 2.20 1.15
CA HIS A 234 32.45 1.22 0.38
C HIS A 234 31.89 1.87 -0.88
N GLU A 235 31.95 1.13 -1.98
CA GLU A 235 31.38 1.53 -3.26
C GLU A 235 30.13 0.67 -3.53
N TYR A 236 28.99 1.33 -3.75
CA TYR A 236 27.73 0.68 -4.06
C TYR A 236 27.27 1.08 -5.45
N LEU A 237 26.86 0.09 -6.24
CA LEU A 237 26.10 0.34 -7.46
C LEU A 237 24.64 0.57 -7.07
N ILE A 238 24.11 1.73 -7.43
CA ILE A 238 22.71 2.11 -7.20
C ILE A 238 22.03 2.24 -8.57
N GLU A 239 20.92 1.52 -8.72
CA GLU A 239 20.02 1.70 -9.85
C GLU A 239 19.02 2.79 -9.52
N GLN A 240 18.83 3.74 -10.44
CA GLN A 240 17.85 4.81 -10.30
C GLN A 240 16.78 4.66 -11.37
N LEU A 241 15.54 4.87 -10.98
CA LEU A 241 14.44 4.95 -11.92
C LEU A 241 14.16 6.39 -12.31
N GLN A 242 14.14 6.64 -13.63
CA GLN A 242 13.74 7.93 -14.19
C GLN A 242 12.38 7.80 -14.86
N PHE A 243 11.45 8.67 -14.45
CA PHE A 243 10.13 8.81 -15.06
C PHE A 243 9.98 10.25 -15.54
N THR A 244 9.55 10.43 -16.79
CA THR A 244 9.48 11.73 -17.46
C THR A 244 8.18 12.51 -17.18
N GLY A 245 7.25 11.93 -16.41
CA GLY A 245 5.96 12.54 -16.07
C GLY A 245 4.82 12.06 -16.97
N ASP A 246 3.61 12.54 -16.66
CA ASP A 246 2.39 12.21 -17.40
C ASP A 246 2.25 13.12 -18.62
N GLU A 247 2.11 12.52 -19.81
CA GLU A 247 1.75 13.25 -21.02
C GLU A 247 0.21 13.34 -21.11
N SER A 248 -0.33 14.57 -21.05
CA SER A 248 -1.76 14.79 -21.24
C SER A 248 -2.13 14.60 -22.71
N VAL A 249 -3.03 13.67 -23.00
CA VAL A 249 -3.64 13.56 -24.33
C VAL A 249 -4.68 14.68 -24.46
N GLY A 250 -4.34 15.75 -25.18
CA GLY A 250 -5.29 16.82 -25.46
C GLY A 250 -6.43 16.31 -26.35
N SER A 251 -7.68 16.51 -25.92
CA SER A 251 -8.85 16.21 -26.76
C SER A 251 -8.84 17.15 -27.97
N SER A 252 -8.68 16.57 -29.17
CA SER A 252 -8.86 17.26 -30.45
C SER A 252 -10.35 17.46 -30.74
#